data_AF-A0A7V8X5N3-F1
#
_entry.id   AF-A0A7V8X5N3-F1
#
_cell.length_a   1.000
_cell.length_b   1.000
_cell.length_c   1.000
_cell.angle_alpha   90.00
_cell.angle_beta   90.00
_cell.angle_gamma   90.00
#
_symmetry.space_group_name_H-M   'P 1'
#
loop_
_entity.id
_entity.type
_entity.pdbx_description
1 polymer ?
#
loop_
_entity_poly.entity_id
_entity_poly.type
_entity_poly.pdbx_seq_one_letter_code
_entity_poly.pdbx_strand_id
1 'polypeptide(L)'
;MKPTIISPQSAAEALGLVIAEEVRHNGKRTFRKGHRVTADDLAMLAELDRSVHAVQFEPGDVHEDDAAMVLARLIAGEGVDIRPPVQSRANLNSAGRGLLRIDSAAVTELNLLPGIAIFTTIDRLPVSEGHNVAGAKITPVAVPSATLERARAFVDSLDGPIITIKPFVHRTVGVLATEGLSDKIRDRFEATVCRKLDWYGSDVL
;
A
#
# COMPACT_ATOMS: atom_id res chain seq x y z
N MET A 1 14.48 -17.35 8.92
CA MET A 1 13.40 -18.38 8.87
C MET A 1 13.93 -19.71 8.36
N LYS A 2 13.37 -20.82 8.85
CA LYS A 2 13.72 -22.19 8.45
C LYS A 2 12.58 -22.86 7.66
N PRO A 3 12.83 -23.42 6.46
CA PRO A 3 11.83 -24.22 5.74
C PRO A 3 11.40 -25.46 6.54
N THR A 4 10.12 -25.77 6.51
CA THR A 4 9.54 -26.96 7.15
C THR A 4 8.35 -27.50 6.35
N ILE A 5 7.85 -28.66 6.75
CA ILE A 5 6.70 -29.32 6.14
C ILE A 5 5.69 -29.67 7.24
N ILE A 6 4.44 -29.28 7.04
CA ILE A 6 3.31 -29.69 7.88
C ILE A 6 2.67 -30.90 7.19
N SER A 7 2.75 -32.09 7.78
CA SER A 7 1.97 -33.24 7.32
C SER A 7 0.65 -33.30 8.09
N PRO A 8 -0.39 -33.99 7.58
CA PRO A 8 -1.64 -34.18 8.32
C PRO A 8 -1.43 -34.76 9.74
N GLN A 9 -0.41 -35.62 9.90
CA GLN A 9 -0.06 -36.21 11.20
C GLN A 9 0.66 -35.24 12.14
N SER A 10 1.38 -34.24 11.61
CA SER A 10 2.07 -33.22 12.41
C SER A 10 1.28 -31.92 12.57
N ALA A 11 0.01 -31.90 12.16
CA ALA A 11 -0.84 -30.70 12.19
C ALA A 11 -0.88 -30.05 13.58
N ALA A 12 -0.91 -30.82 14.67
CA ALA A 12 -0.94 -30.31 16.04
C ALA A 12 0.30 -29.46 16.43
N GLU A 13 1.44 -29.67 15.76
CA GLU A 13 2.69 -28.95 16.00
C GLU A 13 2.84 -27.72 15.09
N ALA A 14 1.87 -27.47 14.20
CA ALA A 14 1.96 -26.44 13.18
C ALA A 14 1.65 -25.02 13.69
N LEU A 15 1.20 -24.87 14.93
CA LEU A 15 0.80 -23.58 15.49
C LEU A 15 1.92 -22.53 15.36
N GLY A 16 1.60 -21.39 14.75
CA GLY A 16 2.55 -20.29 14.53
C GLY A 16 3.48 -20.46 13.32
N LEU A 17 3.47 -21.61 12.63
CA LEU A 17 4.13 -21.74 11.33
C LEU A 17 3.43 -20.89 10.28
N VAL A 18 4.16 -20.51 9.22
CA VAL A 18 3.61 -19.73 8.11
C VAL A 18 3.61 -20.55 6.85
N ILE A 19 2.44 -20.71 6.24
CA ILE A 19 2.27 -21.49 5.01
C ILE A 19 2.95 -20.76 3.84
N ALA A 20 3.79 -21.47 3.09
CA ALA A 20 4.64 -20.92 2.02
C ALA A 20 4.04 -21.07 0.61
N GLU A 21 2.86 -21.67 0.48
CA GLU A 21 2.18 -21.96 -0.79
C GLU A 21 0.67 -21.71 -0.72
N GLU A 22 -0.02 -21.72 -1.87
CA GLU A 22 -1.49 -21.75 -1.87
C GLU A 22 -1.96 -23.19 -1.66
N VAL A 23 -2.82 -23.41 -0.64
CA VAL A 23 -3.37 -24.73 -0.32
C VAL A 23 -4.84 -24.76 -0.74
N ARG A 24 -5.19 -25.80 -1.48
CA ARG A 24 -6.57 -26.08 -1.89
C ARG A 24 -7.01 -27.42 -1.35
N HIS A 25 -8.23 -27.48 -0.83
CA HIS A 25 -8.88 -28.70 -0.38
C HIS A 25 -10.28 -28.75 -1.01
N ASN A 26 -10.66 -29.90 -1.59
CA ASN A 26 -11.94 -30.09 -2.30
C ASN A 26 -12.23 -29.00 -3.35
N GLY A 27 -11.22 -28.58 -4.10
CA GLY A 27 -11.34 -27.57 -5.16
C GLY A 27 -11.49 -26.12 -4.66
N LYS A 28 -11.52 -25.88 -3.35
CA LYS A 28 -11.59 -24.54 -2.74
C LYS A 28 -10.24 -24.14 -2.16
N ARG A 29 -9.92 -22.85 -2.21
CA ARG A 29 -8.72 -22.31 -1.54
C ARG A 29 -8.97 -22.31 -0.03
N THR A 30 -8.20 -23.11 0.69
CA THR A 30 -8.28 -23.28 2.14
C THR A 30 -7.31 -22.35 2.84
N PHE A 31 -6.05 -22.33 2.41
CA PHE A 31 -5.02 -21.43 2.95
C PHE A 31 -4.34 -20.66 1.83
N ARG A 32 -4.07 -19.38 2.09
CA ARG A 32 -3.24 -18.55 1.21
C ARG A 32 -1.76 -18.72 1.58
N LYS A 33 -0.88 -18.44 0.62
CA LYS A 33 0.53 -18.17 0.94
C LYS A 33 0.61 -17.00 1.92
N GLY A 34 1.50 -17.15 2.91
CA GLY A 34 1.67 -16.21 4.01
C GLY A 34 0.67 -16.39 5.15
N HIS A 35 -0.22 -17.39 5.11
CA HIS A 35 -1.15 -17.66 6.23
C HIS A 35 -0.39 -18.10 7.48
N ARG A 36 -0.62 -17.42 8.60
CA ARG A 36 -0.12 -17.80 9.93
C ARG A 36 -1.05 -18.85 10.50
N VAL A 37 -0.54 -20.05 10.75
CA VAL A 37 -1.33 -21.15 11.31
C VAL A 37 -1.78 -20.80 12.73
N THR A 38 -3.09 -20.84 12.94
CA THR A 38 -3.77 -20.62 14.22
C THR A 38 -4.32 -21.94 14.77
N ALA A 39 -4.85 -21.92 16.00
CA ALA A 39 -5.45 -23.11 16.61
C ALA A 39 -6.66 -23.64 15.83
N ASP A 40 -7.44 -22.75 15.20
CA ASP A 40 -8.63 -23.11 14.42
C ASP A 40 -8.26 -23.82 13.11
N ASP A 41 -7.03 -23.61 12.63
CA ASP A 41 -6.55 -24.21 11.38
C ASP A 41 -6.10 -25.67 11.55
N LEU A 42 -5.81 -26.12 12.78
CA LEU A 42 -5.15 -27.41 13.03
C LEU A 42 -6.00 -28.60 12.60
N ALA A 43 -7.32 -28.53 12.83
CA ALA A 43 -8.25 -29.58 12.41
C ALA A 43 -8.28 -29.71 10.87
N MET A 44 -8.40 -28.58 10.17
CA MET A 44 -8.39 -28.55 8.71
C MET A 44 -7.04 -29.02 8.13
N LEU A 45 -5.91 -28.68 8.76
CA LEU A 45 -4.59 -29.17 8.35
C LEU A 45 -4.46 -30.69 8.50
N ALA A 46 -5.09 -31.28 9.52
CA ALA A 46 -5.12 -32.73 9.73
C ALA A 46 -6.01 -33.48 8.73
N GLU A 47 -6.97 -32.80 8.10
CA GLU A 47 -7.86 -33.36 7.07
C GLU A 47 -7.28 -33.29 5.65
N LEU A 48 -6.16 -32.59 5.47
CA LEU A 48 -5.52 -32.51 4.15
C LEU A 48 -5.04 -33.88 3.66
N ASP A 49 -5.11 -34.08 2.35
CA ASP A 49 -4.67 -35.29 1.67
C ASP A 49 -3.16 -35.29 1.36
N ARG A 50 -2.47 -34.18 1.64
CA ARG A 50 -1.05 -33.99 1.39
C ARG A 50 -0.39 -33.08 2.41
N SER A 51 0.93 -33.15 2.49
CA SER A 51 1.72 -32.22 3.28
C SER A 51 1.79 -30.83 2.65
N VAL A 52 1.96 -29.81 3.48
CA VAL A 52 2.03 -28.39 3.11
C VAL A 52 3.42 -27.82 3.41
N HIS A 53 3.98 -27.06 2.47
CA HIS A 53 5.21 -26.31 2.70
C HIS A 53 4.96 -25.12 3.61
N ALA A 54 5.78 -24.99 4.65
CA ALA A 54 5.70 -23.91 5.60
C ALA A 54 7.09 -23.39 5.97
N VAL A 55 7.13 -22.30 6.72
CA VAL A 55 8.35 -21.78 7.33
C VAL A 55 8.14 -21.60 8.83
N GLN A 56 9.17 -21.94 9.58
CA GLN A 56 9.30 -21.57 10.98
C GLN A 56 10.08 -20.26 11.06
N PHE A 57 9.53 -19.29 11.76
CA PHE A 57 10.22 -18.03 11.99
C PHE A 57 11.32 -18.19 13.02
N GLU A 58 12.46 -17.57 12.73
CA GLU A 58 13.57 -17.43 13.66
C GLU A 58 13.43 -16.11 14.42
N PRO A 59 14.09 -15.99 15.59
CA PRO A 59 14.15 -14.72 16.30
C PRO A 59 14.62 -13.58 15.37
N GLY A 60 13.81 -12.52 15.26
CA GLY A 60 14.07 -11.38 14.40
C GLY A 60 13.42 -11.44 13.02
N ASP A 61 12.79 -12.55 12.63
CA ASP A 61 11.93 -12.56 11.43
C ASP A 61 10.63 -11.79 11.67
N VAL A 62 10.25 -10.97 10.71
CA VAL A 62 8.99 -10.22 10.70
C VAL A 62 8.15 -10.69 9.52
N HIS A 63 6.89 -11.02 9.79
CA HIS A 63 5.96 -11.49 8.76
C HIS A 63 5.68 -10.42 7.72
N GLU A 64 5.43 -10.86 6.50
CA GLU A 64 5.19 -10.01 5.34
C GLU A 64 4.12 -8.93 5.56
N ASP A 65 3.01 -9.26 6.23
CA ASP A 65 1.90 -8.31 6.45
C ASP A 65 2.30 -7.26 7.51
N ASP A 66 2.96 -7.67 8.60
CA ASP A 66 3.43 -6.76 9.65
C ASP A 66 4.52 -5.83 9.13
N ALA A 67 5.47 -6.39 8.38
CA ALA A 67 6.56 -5.65 7.76
C ALA A 67 6.04 -4.69 6.68
N ALA A 68 5.02 -5.07 5.90
CA ALA A 68 4.38 -4.18 4.94
C ALA A 68 3.70 -2.99 5.63
N MET A 69 3.06 -3.20 6.78
CA MET A 69 2.47 -2.10 7.57
C MET A 69 3.52 -1.17 8.16
N VAL A 70 4.64 -1.70 8.66
CA VAL A 70 5.77 -0.87 9.13
C VAL A 70 6.31 -0.02 7.98
N LEU A 71 6.57 -0.64 6.83
CA LEU A 71 7.08 0.06 5.66
C LEU A 71 6.09 1.13 5.16
N ALA A 72 4.79 0.82 5.10
CA ALA A 72 3.76 1.78 4.69
C ALA A 72 3.75 3.02 5.60
N ARG A 73 3.89 2.83 6.92
CA ARG A 73 3.96 3.94 7.89
C ARG A 73 5.23 4.76 7.75
N LEU A 74 6.36 4.13 7.41
CA LEU A 74 7.62 4.84 7.18
C LEU A 74 7.53 5.78 5.98
N ILE A 75 6.86 5.37 4.90
CA ILE A 75 6.84 6.14 3.64
C ILE A 75 5.65 7.11 3.53
N ALA A 76 4.60 6.92 4.33
CA ALA A 76 3.42 7.77 4.33
C ALA A 76 3.67 9.08 5.08
N GLY A 77 3.39 10.21 4.41
CA GLY A 77 3.34 11.53 5.01
C GLY A 77 1.92 12.08 5.08
N GLU A 78 1.82 13.41 5.16
CA GLU A 78 0.56 14.13 5.26
C GLU A 78 -0.42 13.80 4.11
N GLY A 79 -1.70 13.64 4.46
CA GLY A 79 -2.79 13.40 3.52
C GLY A 79 -2.85 11.99 2.94
N VAL A 80 -2.14 11.02 3.54
CA VAL A 80 -2.10 9.62 3.10
C VAL A 80 -2.70 8.69 4.15
N ASP A 81 -3.72 7.93 3.76
CA ASP A 81 -4.33 6.87 4.57
C ASP A 81 -3.73 5.50 4.24
N ILE A 82 -3.39 4.73 5.26
CA ILE A 82 -2.87 3.36 5.09
C ILE A 82 -4.00 2.35 5.21
N ARG A 83 -4.10 1.45 4.23
CA ARG A 83 -5.01 0.30 4.26
C ARG A 83 -4.27 -0.96 4.70
N PRO A 84 -4.91 -1.85 5.48
CA PRO A 84 -4.30 -3.12 5.88
C PRO A 84 -3.83 -3.96 4.69
N PRO A 85 -2.83 -4.85 4.89
CA PRO A 85 -2.25 -5.59 3.81
C PRO A 85 -3.24 -6.56 3.16
N VAL A 86 -3.20 -6.62 1.83
CA VAL A 86 -3.84 -7.68 1.04
C VAL A 86 -2.74 -8.34 0.22
N GLN A 87 -2.48 -9.62 0.48
CA GLN A 87 -1.40 -10.39 -0.15
C GLN A 87 -0.04 -9.69 -0.01
N SER A 88 0.40 -9.47 1.23
CA SER A 88 1.69 -8.86 1.60
C SER A 88 1.89 -7.40 1.20
N ARG A 89 0.84 -6.72 0.73
CA ARG A 89 0.89 -5.33 0.28
C ARG A 89 -0.10 -4.46 1.05
N ALA A 90 0.41 -3.50 1.80
CA ALA A 90 -0.37 -2.39 2.33
C ALA A 90 -0.53 -1.31 1.24
N ASN A 91 -1.75 -0.83 1.03
CA ASN A 91 -2.02 0.25 0.07
C ASN A 91 -2.05 1.60 0.80
N LEU A 92 -1.57 2.63 0.12
CA LEU A 92 -1.56 4.01 0.57
C LEU A 92 -2.54 4.77 -0.31
N ASN A 93 -3.60 5.27 0.30
CA ASN A 93 -4.68 5.97 -0.37
C ASN A 93 -4.62 7.46 -0.05
N SER A 94 -5.09 8.28 -0.97
CA SER A 94 -5.26 9.70 -0.70
C SER A 94 -6.40 9.94 0.28
N ALA A 95 -6.16 10.69 1.35
CA ALA A 95 -7.17 11.05 2.34
C ALA A 95 -8.12 12.18 1.86
N GLY A 96 -7.85 12.80 0.71
CA GLY A 96 -8.62 13.93 0.21
C GLY A 96 -8.25 14.33 -1.22
N ARG A 97 -8.82 15.43 -1.72
CA ARG A 97 -8.39 15.99 -3.02
C ARG A 97 -7.08 16.75 -2.86
N GLY A 98 -6.14 16.54 -3.78
CA GLY A 98 -4.89 17.28 -3.77
C GLY A 98 -3.91 16.87 -4.87
N LEU A 99 -2.70 17.40 -4.78
CA LEU A 99 -1.57 17.07 -5.64
C LEU A 99 -0.71 16.01 -4.95
N LEU A 100 -0.63 14.82 -5.55
CA LEU A 100 0.29 13.78 -5.12
C LEU A 100 1.74 14.25 -5.29
N ARG A 101 2.54 14.10 -4.23
CA ARG A 101 3.98 14.34 -4.25
C ARG A 101 4.71 13.09 -3.81
N ILE A 102 5.67 12.65 -4.63
CA ILE A 102 6.49 11.46 -4.40
C ILE A 102 7.96 11.81 -4.55
N ASP A 103 8.77 11.43 -3.57
CA ASP A 103 10.23 11.36 -3.71
C ASP A 103 10.63 10.05 -4.37
N SER A 104 10.80 10.08 -5.69
CA SER A 104 11.17 8.89 -6.48
C SER A 104 12.57 8.37 -6.16
N ALA A 105 13.49 9.23 -5.70
CA ALA A 105 14.84 8.82 -5.35
C ALA A 105 14.80 8.01 -4.06
N ALA A 106 14.09 8.48 -3.03
CA ALA A 106 13.89 7.76 -1.79
C ALA A 106 13.15 6.41 -1.99
N VAL A 107 12.14 6.37 -2.86
CA VAL A 107 11.48 5.11 -3.25
C VAL A 107 12.47 4.14 -3.91
N THR A 108 13.36 4.64 -4.76
CA THR A 108 14.37 3.81 -5.43
C THR A 108 15.34 3.20 -4.42
N GLU A 109 15.88 4.00 -3.50
CA GLU A 109 16.80 3.53 -2.46
C GLU A 109 16.16 2.47 -1.55
N LEU A 110 14.91 2.67 -1.14
CA LEU A 110 14.17 1.67 -0.36
C LEU A 110 13.93 0.37 -1.15
N ASN A 111 13.68 0.47 -2.46
CA ASN A 111 13.51 -0.70 -3.33
C ASN A 111 14.81 -1.49 -3.57
N LEU A 112 15.97 -0.92 -3.26
CA LEU A 112 17.25 -1.66 -3.28
C LEU A 112 17.44 -2.53 -2.03
N LEU A 113 16.61 -2.35 -0.99
CA LEU A 113 16.67 -3.18 0.20
C LEU A 113 16.04 -4.57 -0.04
N PRO A 114 16.68 -5.66 0.41
CA PRO A 114 16.19 -7.01 0.14
C PRO A 114 14.75 -7.25 0.62
N GLY A 115 13.89 -7.73 -0.27
CA GLY A 115 12.52 -8.11 0.04
C GLY A 115 11.51 -6.96 0.09
N ILE A 116 11.95 -5.71 -0.05
CA ILE A 116 11.09 -4.52 -0.12
C ILE A 116 10.68 -4.26 -1.58
N ALA A 117 9.41 -3.94 -1.80
CA ALA A 117 8.91 -3.44 -3.07
C ALA A 117 7.83 -2.37 -2.84
N ILE A 118 8.13 -1.14 -3.26
CA ILE A 118 7.27 0.02 -3.22
C ILE A 118 6.88 0.38 -4.65
N PHE A 119 5.58 0.50 -4.88
CA PHE A 119 4.99 0.89 -6.14
C PHE A 119 4.26 2.20 -5.94
N THR A 120 4.35 3.14 -6.88
CA THR A 120 3.65 4.42 -6.77
C THR A 120 2.94 4.77 -8.07
N THR A 121 1.92 5.62 -7.98
CA THR A 121 1.43 6.41 -9.10
C THR A 121 2.49 7.44 -9.52
N ILE A 122 2.27 8.13 -10.64
CA ILE A 122 3.17 9.18 -11.13
C ILE A 122 3.12 10.40 -10.19
N ASP A 123 4.29 10.95 -9.85
CA ASP A 123 4.43 12.20 -9.09
C ASP A 123 3.70 13.38 -9.79
N ARG A 124 3.23 14.35 -9.00
CA ARG A 124 2.52 15.56 -9.46
C ARG A 124 1.21 15.30 -10.18
N LEU A 125 0.56 14.15 -9.94
CA LEU A 125 -0.79 13.93 -10.42
C LEU A 125 -1.84 14.48 -9.44
N PRO A 126 -2.91 15.10 -9.96
CA PRO A 126 -4.10 15.39 -9.16
C PRO A 126 -4.76 14.07 -8.72
N VAL A 127 -5.14 13.98 -7.45
CA VAL A 127 -5.81 12.81 -6.88
C VAL A 127 -7.08 13.21 -6.15
N SER A 128 -7.99 12.24 -6.01
CA SER A 128 -9.22 12.36 -5.24
C SER A 128 -9.15 11.46 -4.01
N GLU A 129 -10.00 11.74 -3.03
CA GLU A 129 -10.14 10.92 -1.83
C GLU A 129 -10.35 9.45 -2.19
N GLY A 130 -9.67 8.57 -1.45
CA GLY A 130 -9.75 7.12 -1.63
C GLY A 130 -8.92 6.56 -2.78
N HIS A 131 -8.37 7.38 -3.69
CA HIS A 131 -7.48 6.88 -4.75
C HIS A 131 -6.23 6.22 -4.16
N ASN A 132 -5.93 4.99 -4.60
CA ASN A 132 -4.68 4.32 -4.25
C ASN A 132 -3.51 4.96 -5.01
N VAL A 133 -2.59 5.57 -4.27
CA VAL A 133 -1.45 6.32 -4.82
C VAL A 133 -0.12 5.58 -4.68
N ALA A 134 -0.04 4.60 -3.78
CA ALA A 134 1.14 3.76 -3.63
C ALA A 134 0.84 2.45 -2.91
N GLY A 135 1.76 1.49 -2.98
CA GLY A 135 1.71 0.25 -2.20
C GLY A 135 3.07 -0.14 -1.66
N ALA A 136 3.12 -0.48 -0.39
CA ALA A 136 4.29 -1.05 0.28
C ALA A 136 4.12 -2.56 0.38
N LYS A 137 5.00 -3.32 -0.26
CA LYS A 137 4.95 -4.77 -0.33
C LYS A 137 6.21 -5.40 0.23
N ILE A 138 6.02 -6.49 0.97
CA ILE A 138 7.09 -7.41 1.33
C ILE A 138 6.96 -8.64 0.43
N THR A 139 8.00 -8.93 -0.34
CA THR A 139 7.97 -9.97 -1.38
C THR A 139 8.09 -11.40 -0.83
N PRO A 140 9.02 -11.70 0.09
CA PRO A 140 9.04 -12.98 0.79
C PRO A 140 7.98 -13.03 1.91
N VAL A 141 7.67 -14.23 2.42
CA VAL A 141 6.72 -14.43 3.53
C VAL A 141 7.17 -13.83 4.86
N ALA A 142 8.46 -13.53 4.97
CA ALA A 142 9.07 -12.82 6.09
C ALA A 142 10.34 -12.10 5.65
N VAL A 143 10.70 -11.05 6.39
CA VAL A 143 11.98 -10.35 6.26
C VAL A 143 12.66 -10.21 7.63
N PRO A 144 13.99 -10.14 7.69
CA PRO A 144 14.68 -9.80 8.93
C PRO A 144 14.29 -8.41 9.42
N SER A 145 14.11 -8.24 10.72
CA SER A 145 13.86 -6.94 11.36
C SER A 145 14.94 -5.91 11.00
N ALA A 146 16.19 -6.35 10.85
CA ALA A 146 17.31 -5.52 10.40
C ALA A 146 17.08 -4.84 9.04
N THR A 147 16.31 -5.45 8.13
CA THR A 147 15.92 -4.80 6.86
C THR A 147 15.01 -3.61 7.11
N LEU A 148 14.04 -3.75 8.03
CA LEU A 148 13.13 -2.66 8.40
C LEU A 148 13.85 -1.56 9.19
N GLU A 149 14.82 -1.91 10.04
CA GLU A 149 15.64 -0.90 10.73
C GLU A 149 16.50 -0.10 9.75
N ARG A 150 17.07 -0.73 8.72
CA ARG A 150 17.78 -0.02 7.66
C ARG A 150 16.87 0.91 6.88
N ALA A 151 15.66 0.46 6.54
CA ALA A 151 14.66 1.29 5.88
C ALA A 151 14.30 2.52 6.74
N ARG A 152 14.08 2.31 8.05
CA ARG A 152 13.80 3.38 9.02
C ARG A 152 14.96 4.36 9.14
N ALA A 153 16.19 3.88 9.33
CA ALA A 153 17.36 4.74 9.42
C ALA A 153 17.57 5.59 8.14
N PHE A 154 17.27 5.03 6.96
CA PHE A 154 17.29 5.79 5.72
C PHE A 154 16.21 6.89 5.72
N VAL A 155 14.97 6.55 6.04
CA VAL A 155 13.86 7.51 6.09
C VAL A 155 14.13 8.63 7.10
N ASP A 156 14.65 8.29 8.28
CA ASP A 156 14.99 9.24 9.33
C ASP A 156 16.13 10.21 8.92
N SER A 157 16.91 9.85 7.90
CA SER A 157 17.97 10.72 7.34
C SER A 157 17.46 11.70 6.29
N LEU A 158 16.20 11.61 5.86
CA LEU A 158 15.61 12.49 4.86
C LEU A 158 15.08 13.78 5.49
N ASP A 159 15.13 14.87 4.73
CA ASP A 159 14.60 16.17 5.15
C ASP A 159 13.06 16.27 5.11
N GLY A 160 12.38 15.23 4.61
CA GLY A 160 10.93 15.25 4.45
C GLY A 160 10.30 13.90 4.11
N PRO A 161 8.96 13.85 4.08
CA PRO A 161 8.20 12.63 3.80
C PRO A 161 8.32 12.19 2.34
N ILE A 162 8.27 10.87 2.12
CA ILE A 162 8.44 10.28 0.79
C ILE A 162 7.16 10.42 -0.06
N ILE A 163 5.98 10.20 0.54
CA ILE A 163 4.69 10.25 -0.16
C ILE A 163 3.76 11.19 0.59
N THR A 164 3.29 12.25 -0.06
CA THR A 164 2.34 13.21 0.53
C THR A 164 1.26 13.60 -0.47
N ILE A 165 0.11 14.04 0.05
CA ILE A 165 -0.92 14.72 -0.73
C ILE A 165 -0.95 16.18 -0.31
N LYS A 166 -0.56 17.08 -1.21
CA LYS A 166 -0.67 18.52 -0.97
C LYS A 166 -2.10 18.97 -1.26
N PRO A 167 -2.88 19.43 -0.27
CA PRO A 167 -4.24 19.87 -0.52
C PRO A 167 -4.25 21.07 -1.49
N PHE A 168 -5.30 21.17 -2.29
CA PHE A 168 -5.49 22.37 -3.10
C PHE A 168 -5.82 23.57 -2.20
N VAL A 169 -5.21 24.71 -2.51
CA VAL A 169 -5.43 25.96 -1.79
C VAL A 169 -6.51 26.73 -2.51
N HIS A 170 -7.57 27.09 -1.79
CA HIS A 170 -8.65 27.92 -2.32
C HIS A 170 -8.12 29.24 -2.89
N ARG A 171 -8.57 29.58 -4.10
CA ARG A 171 -8.30 30.86 -4.77
C ARG A 171 -9.58 31.40 -5.38
N THR A 172 -9.71 32.73 -5.38
CA THR A 172 -10.66 33.45 -6.22
C THR A 172 -10.01 33.79 -7.54
N VAL A 173 -10.66 33.46 -8.66
CA VAL A 173 -10.09 33.58 -10.01
C VAL A 173 -10.92 34.57 -10.82
N GLY A 174 -10.28 35.67 -11.27
CA GLY A 174 -10.87 36.56 -12.26
C GLY A 174 -10.72 35.99 -13.66
N VAL A 175 -11.80 35.99 -14.45
CA VAL A 175 -11.80 35.48 -15.83
C VAL A 175 -12.20 36.61 -16.77
N LEU A 176 -11.31 36.95 -17.71
CA LEU A 176 -11.52 38.00 -18.70
C LEU A 176 -11.69 37.37 -20.09
N ALA A 177 -12.87 37.49 -20.67
CA ALA A 177 -13.12 37.11 -22.06
C ALA A 177 -12.79 38.30 -22.98
N THR A 178 -11.81 38.14 -23.86
CA THR A 178 -11.30 39.22 -24.73
C THR A 178 -12.00 39.29 -26.10
N GLU A 179 -12.83 38.31 -26.43
CA GLU A 179 -13.60 38.25 -27.68
C GLU A 179 -15.10 38.45 -27.42
N GLY A 180 -15.80 39.01 -28.41
CA GLY A 180 -17.25 39.24 -28.38
C GLY A 180 -18.04 37.95 -28.47
N LEU A 181 -18.02 37.14 -27.41
CA LEU A 181 -18.81 35.92 -27.31
C LEU A 181 -20.30 36.25 -27.30
N SER A 182 -21.09 35.53 -28.10
CA SER A 182 -22.54 35.49 -27.91
C SER A 182 -22.87 34.98 -26.49
N ASP A 183 -23.99 35.39 -25.93
CA ASP A 183 -24.39 35.05 -24.55
C ASP A 183 -24.33 33.53 -24.30
N LYS A 184 -24.86 32.73 -25.23
CA LYS A 184 -24.83 31.27 -25.14
C LYS A 184 -23.42 30.66 -25.02
N ILE A 185 -22.43 31.25 -25.69
CA ILE A 185 -21.05 30.78 -25.64
C ILE A 185 -20.40 31.23 -24.32
N ARG A 186 -20.68 32.45 -23.89
CA ARG A 186 -20.24 33.01 -22.61
C ARG A 186 -20.70 32.15 -21.44
N ASP A 187 -21.99 31.82 -21.37
CA ASP A 187 -22.58 31.01 -20.29
C ASP A 187 -21.96 29.61 -20.22
N ARG A 188 -21.74 28.99 -21.39
CA ARG A 188 -21.10 27.67 -21.46
C ARG A 188 -19.65 27.71 -21.02
N PHE A 189 -18.93 28.76 -21.41
CA PHE A 189 -17.55 28.98 -21.02
C PHE A 189 -17.45 29.17 -19.50
N GLU A 190 -18.25 30.05 -18.94
CA GLU A 190 -18.35 30.29 -17.50
C GLU A 190 -18.64 29.00 -16.72
N ALA A 191 -19.71 28.28 -17.08
CA ALA A 191 -20.07 27.01 -16.44
C ALA A 191 -18.93 25.97 -16.51
N THR A 192 -18.18 25.96 -17.61
CA THR A 192 -17.04 25.05 -17.76
C THR A 192 -15.87 25.45 -16.86
N VAL A 193 -15.56 26.74 -16.76
CA VAL A 193 -14.47 27.26 -15.93
C VAL A 193 -14.80 27.08 -14.45
N CYS A 194 -16.01 27.45 -14.01
CA CYS A 194 -16.47 27.27 -12.63
C CYS A 194 -16.37 25.80 -12.20
N ARG A 195 -16.89 24.87 -13.00
CA ARG A 195 -16.81 23.43 -12.70
C ARG A 195 -15.37 22.92 -12.59
N LYS A 196 -14.45 23.44 -13.41
CA LYS A 196 -13.03 23.05 -13.34
C LYS A 196 -12.37 23.59 -12.07
N LEU A 197 -12.63 24.84 -11.71
CA LEU A 197 -12.05 25.47 -10.53
C LEU A 197 -12.61 24.89 -9.23
N ASP A 198 -13.90 24.58 -9.18
CA ASP A 198 -14.56 23.92 -8.04
C ASP A 198 -13.91 22.56 -7.71
N TRP A 199 -13.46 21.83 -8.73
CA TRP A 199 -12.73 20.58 -8.51
C TRP A 199 -11.43 20.79 -7.69
N TYR A 200 -10.77 21.94 -7.87
CA TYR A 200 -9.61 22.39 -7.10
C TYR A 200 -10.00 23.19 -5.84
N GLY A 201 -11.28 23.29 -5.49
CA GLY A 201 -11.78 24.07 -4.35
C GLY A 201 -11.65 25.58 -4.51
N SER A 202 -11.74 26.09 -5.74
CA SER A 202 -11.58 27.50 -6.09
C SER A 202 -12.82 28.03 -6.83
N ASP A 203 -13.06 29.33 -6.75
CA ASP A 203 -14.26 29.97 -7.30
C ASP A 203 -13.89 31.10 -8.28
N VAL A 204 -14.82 31.41 -9.19
CA VAL A 204 -14.72 32.57 -10.09
C VAL A 204 -15.25 33.82 -9.37
N LEU A 205 -14.61 34.98 -9.59
CA LEU A 205 -15.05 36.29 -9.10
C LEU A 205 -16.42 36.69 -9.66
#